data_AF-A0A1F8QK54-F1
#
_entry.id   AF-A0A1F8QK54-F1
#
_cell.length_a   1.000
_cell.length_b   1.000
_cell.length_c   1.000
_cell.angle_alpha   90.00
_cell.angle_beta   90.00
_cell.angle_gamma   90.00
#
_symmetry.space_group_name_H-M   'P 1'
#
loop_
_entity.id
_entity.type
_entity.pdbx_description
1 polymer ?
#
loop_
_entity_poly.entity_id
_entity_poly.type
_entity_poly.pdbx_seq_one_letter_code
_entity_poly.pdbx_strand_id
1 'polypeptide(L)'
;MATDGYMLLAFGQEGVNYKLDKDGNIITTGLDPKQAWTAKEMQPLTQMRNMVYVNSGPELAARYPSFKTASGRVQDPLAYRYAYDKQPYQESTGAGVINPPSNAADFNRFYGENIVKFVLGQQPLDDAAWATFVAGMDKLGAKDLEAAAKKTLLQTGFLK
;
A
#
# COMPACT_ATOMS: atom_id res chain seq x y z
N MET A 1 5.92 -9.73 -27.40
CA MET A 1 6.03 -9.56 -25.93
C MET A 1 4.98 -8.53 -25.56
N ALA A 2 4.13 -8.81 -24.57
CA ALA A 2 2.91 -8.03 -24.32
C ALA A 2 3.24 -6.65 -23.70
N THR A 3 3.64 -5.68 -24.53
CA THR A 3 4.12 -4.37 -24.10
C THR A 3 3.06 -3.26 -24.12
N ASP A 4 1.94 -3.42 -24.83
CA ASP A 4 1.12 -2.24 -25.21
C ASP A 4 -0.16 -2.03 -24.40
N GLY A 5 -0.77 -3.08 -23.82
CA GLY A 5 -2.04 -2.94 -23.09
C GLY A 5 -1.92 -2.16 -21.78
N TYR A 6 -0.85 -2.40 -21.01
CA TYR A 6 -0.60 -1.71 -19.76
C TYR A 6 -0.34 -0.21 -20.01
N MET A 7 0.56 0.12 -20.93
CA MET A 7 0.90 1.51 -21.26
C MET A 7 -0.27 2.26 -21.88
N LEU A 8 -1.05 1.61 -22.74
CA LEU A 8 -2.25 2.17 -23.34
C LEU A 8 -3.31 2.53 -22.29
N LEU A 9 -3.54 1.66 -21.31
CA LEU A 9 -4.48 1.92 -20.20
C LEU A 9 -3.95 2.94 -19.19
N ALA A 10 -2.62 3.01 -19.03
CA ALA A 10 -1.92 3.85 -18.08
C ALA A 10 -1.76 5.31 -18.54
N PHE A 11 -1.34 5.50 -19.80
CA PHE A 11 -0.85 6.76 -20.35
C PHE A 11 -1.36 7.06 -21.76
N GLY A 12 -2.10 6.14 -22.39
CA GLY A 12 -2.55 6.26 -23.78
C GLY A 12 -1.51 5.79 -24.78
N GLN A 13 -1.55 6.34 -25.99
CA GLN A 13 -0.66 5.97 -27.09
C GLN A 13 0.67 6.74 -27.03
N GLU A 14 1.79 6.02 -27.17
CA GLU A 14 3.12 6.65 -27.24
C GLU A 14 3.24 7.56 -28.48
N GLY A 15 3.88 8.71 -28.34
CA GLY A 15 4.00 9.74 -29.36
C GLY A 15 2.78 10.64 -29.52
N VAL A 16 1.62 10.25 -28.96
CA VAL A 16 0.38 11.04 -28.97
C VAL A 16 0.09 11.60 -27.58
N ASN A 17 -0.03 10.71 -26.59
CA ASN A 17 -0.42 11.05 -25.22
C ASN A 17 0.78 11.13 -24.28
N TYR A 18 1.85 10.36 -24.53
CA TYR A 18 3.08 10.36 -23.75
C TYR A 18 4.31 10.05 -24.62
N LYS A 19 5.51 10.31 -24.10
CA LYS A 19 6.80 9.87 -24.66
C LYS A 19 7.67 9.32 -23.54
N LEU A 20 8.66 8.49 -23.89
CA LEU A 20 9.74 8.11 -22.99
C LEU A 20 10.94 9.03 -23.18
N ASP A 21 11.52 9.50 -22.08
CA ASP A 21 12.84 10.13 -22.11
C ASP A 21 13.96 9.08 -22.19
N LYS A 22 15.21 9.56 -22.29
CA LYS A 22 16.41 8.71 -22.35
C LYS A 22 16.60 7.78 -21.14
N ASP A 23 15.95 8.09 -20.02
CA ASP A 23 16.03 7.34 -18.77
C ASP A 23 14.78 6.45 -18.57
N GLY A 24 13.88 6.42 -19.55
CA GLY A 24 12.65 5.62 -19.53
C GLY A 24 11.49 6.26 -18.76
N ASN A 25 11.57 7.54 -18.41
CA ASN A 25 10.48 8.24 -17.71
C ASN A 25 9.40 8.72 -18.68
N ILE A 26 8.17 8.71 -18.20
CA ILE A 26 7.01 9.22 -18.94
C ILE A 26 7.02 10.75 -18.93
N ILE A 27 7.15 11.34 -20.10
CA ILE A 27 7.16 12.79 -20.31
C ILE A 27 6.07 13.22 -21.31
N THR A 28 5.64 14.48 -21.20
CA THR A 28 4.70 15.12 -22.13
C THR A 28 5.32 16.27 -22.92
N THR A 29 6.62 16.54 -22.71
CA THR A 29 7.34 17.62 -23.38
C THR A 29 7.36 17.40 -24.89
N GLY A 30 6.97 18.43 -25.65
CA GLY A 30 6.90 18.36 -27.12
C GLY A 30 5.75 17.50 -27.66
N LEU A 31 4.68 17.31 -26.89
CA LEU A 31 3.38 16.81 -27.36
C LEU A 31 2.37 17.97 -27.45
N ASP A 32 1.26 17.75 -28.18
CA ASP A 32 0.12 18.66 -28.13
C ASP A 32 -0.43 18.69 -26.68
N PRO A 33 -0.46 19.86 -26.00
CA PRO A 33 -0.95 19.97 -24.63
C PRO A 33 -2.38 19.46 -24.42
N LYS A 34 -3.22 19.43 -25.47
CA LYS A 34 -4.59 18.91 -25.40
C LYS A 34 -4.66 17.39 -25.52
N GLN A 35 -3.67 16.77 -26.17
CA GLN A 35 -3.60 15.33 -26.34
C GLN A 35 -2.69 14.65 -25.32
N ALA A 36 -1.85 15.40 -24.61
CA ALA A 36 -1.09 14.85 -23.51
C ALA A 36 -2.02 14.16 -22.51
N TRP A 37 -1.76 12.89 -22.20
CA TRP A 37 -1.52 12.53 -20.81
C TRP A 37 -2.36 13.18 -19.70
N THR A 38 -1.82 14.33 -19.30
CA THR A 38 -2.18 15.16 -18.16
C THR A 38 -3.30 16.15 -18.47
N ALA A 39 -3.74 16.25 -19.73
CA ALA A 39 -4.79 17.17 -20.16
C ALA A 39 -6.16 16.82 -19.56
N LYS A 40 -7.04 17.81 -19.46
CA LYS A 40 -8.40 17.62 -18.96
C LYS A 40 -9.21 16.70 -19.89
N GLU A 41 -8.98 16.83 -21.19
CA GLU A 41 -9.67 16.09 -22.25
C GLU A 41 -9.27 14.61 -22.24
N MET A 42 -8.07 14.29 -21.76
CA MET A 42 -7.55 12.93 -21.70
C MET A 42 -7.92 12.19 -20.41
N GLN A 43 -8.59 12.86 -19.46
CA GLN A 43 -9.01 12.27 -18.18
C GLN A 43 -9.77 10.94 -18.29
N PRO A 44 -10.55 10.62 -19.36
CA PRO A 44 -11.14 9.29 -19.54
C PRO A 44 -10.12 8.14 -19.62
N LEU A 45 -8.99 8.31 -20.32
CA LEU A 45 -7.87 7.33 -20.28
C LEU A 45 -7.41 7.12 -18.84
N THR A 46 -7.42 8.23 -18.13
CA THR A 46 -6.94 8.31 -16.78
C THR A 46 -7.93 7.79 -15.70
N GLN A 47 -9.12 7.34 -16.07
CA GLN A 47 -9.96 6.57 -15.14
C GLN A 47 -9.60 5.08 -15.18
N MET A 48 -9.08 4.59 -16.31
CA MET A 48 -8.69 3.19 -16.47
C MET A 48 -7.35 2.84 -15.81
N ARG A 49 -6.48 3.83 -15.58
CA ARG A 49 -5.20 3.67 -14.89
C ARG A 49 -5.30 3.04 -13.49
N ASN A 50 -6.41 3.24 -12.75
CA ASN A 50 -6.62 2.59 -11.45
C ASN A 50 -6.68 1.05 -11.55
N MET A 51 -6.98 0.50 -12.73
CA MET A 51 -7.04 -0.95 -12.94
C MET A 51 -5.68 -1.58 -13.23
N VAL A 52 -4.65 -0.76 -13.50
CA VAL A 52 -3.34 -1.26 -13.96
C VAL A 52 -2.18 -0.77 -13.11
N TYR A 53 -2.26 0.40 -12.46
CA TYR A 53 -1.14 0.95 -11.70
C TYR A 53 -0.71 0.06 -10.54
N VAL A 54 0.59 -0.21 -10.49
CA VAL A 54 1.25 -0.90 -9.37
C VAL A 54 2.10 0.07 -8.55
N ASN A 55 2.05 1.37 -8.88
CA ASN A 55 2.83 2.44 -8.26
C ASN A 55 4.34 2.19 -8.32
N SER A 56 4.84 1.73 -9.47
CA SER A 56 6.28 1.63 -9.72
C SER A 56 6.96 3.00 -9.67
N GLY A 57 8.29 3.02 -9.52
CA GLY A 57 9.08 4.26 -9.48
C GLY A 57 8.78 5.22 -10.65
N PRO A 58 8.79 4.75 -11.92
CA PRO A 58 8.43 5.57 -13.08
C PRO A 58 6.99 6.10 -13.06
N GLU A 59 6.02 5.29 -12.62
CA GLU A 59 4.62 5.74 -12.48
C GLU A 59 4.50 6.87 -11.46
N LEU A 60 5.15 6.71 -10.31
CA LEU A 60 5.14 7.71 -9.25
C LEU A 60 5.79 9.00 -9.72
N ALA A 61 6.95 8.93 -10.40
CA ALA A 61 7.66 10.09 -10.96
C ALA A 61 6.80 10.87 -11.96
N ALA A 62 6.04 10.16 -12.81
CA ALA A 62 5.14 10.78 -13.78
C ALA A 62 3.94 11.48 -13.12
N ARG A 63 3.40 10.90 -12.04
CA ARG A 63 2.20 11.43 -11.34
C ARG A 63 2.52 12.57 -10.38
N TYR A 64 3.69 12.53 -9.78
CA TYR A 64 4.09 13.46 -8.72
C TYR A 64 5.39 14.16 -9.08
N PRO A 65 5.44 14.88 -10.22
CA PRO A 65 6.65 15.55 -10.66
C PRO A 65 7.04 16.66 -9.68
N SER A 66 8.34 16.87 -9.54
CA SER A 66 8.86 18.06 -8.86
C SER A 66 8.48 19.34 -9.62
N PHE A 67 8.10 20.38 -8.90
CA PHE A 67 7.75 21.68 -9.49
C PHE A 67 8.32 22.86 -8.68
N LYS A 68 8.46 24.02 -9.32
CA LYS A 68 8.86 25.27 -8.63
C LYS A 68 7.63 26.11 -8.32
N THR A 69 7.53 26.57 -7.08
CA THR A 69 6.51 27.54 -6.67
C THR A 69 6.82 28.93 -7.20
N ALA A 70 5.88 29.86 -7.11
CA ALA A 70 6.08 31.28 -7.47
C ALA A 70 7.28 31.93 -6.72
N SER A 71 7.60 31.46 -5.52
CA SER A 71 8.76 31.90 -4.72
C SER A 71 10.11 31.32 -5.19
N GLY A 72 10.12 30.45 -6.20
CA GLY A 72 11.31 29.75 -6.68
C GLY A 72 11.66 28.47 -5.90
N ARG A 73 11.00 28.21 -4.75
CA ARG A 73 11.20 26.97 -3.98
C ARG A 73 10.74 25.74 -4.77
N VAL A 74 11.60 24.73 -4.83
CA VAL A 74 11.29 23.41 -5.40
C VAL A 74 10.42 22.63 -4.40
N GLN A 75 9.34 22.06 -4.90
CA GLN A 75 8.48 21.11 -4.21
C GLN A 75 8.64 19.76 -4.89
N ASP A 76 9.08 18.76 -4.13
CA ASP A 76 9.19 17.37 -4.59
C ASP A 76 8.29 16.49 -3.72
N PRO A 77 7.08 16.14 -4.19
CA PRO A 77 6.16 15.34 -3.40
C PRO A 77 6.68 13.91 -3.11
N LEU A 78 7.54 13.36 -3.97
CA LEU A 78 8.09 12.00 -3.78
C LEU A 78 9.24 11.97 -2.78
N ALA A 79 9.91 13.10 -2.54
CA ALA A 79 10.94 13.19 -1.51
C ALA A 79 10.42 12.74 -0.13
N TYR A 80 9.16 13.05 0.19
CA TYR A 80 8.52 12.58 1.43
C TYR A 80 8.40 11.06 1.47
N ARG A 81 7.92 10.44 0.38
CA ARG A 81 7.82 8.98 0.26
C ARG A 81 9.17 8.31 0.40
N TYR A 82 10.19 8.80 -0.30
CA TYR A 82 11.55 8.25 -0.23
C TYR A 82 12.20 8.45 1.14
N ALA A 83 11.85 9.51 1.86
CA ALA A 83 12.28 9.70 3.24
C ALA A 83 11.60 8.71 4.20
N TYR A 84 10.31 8.43 3.98
CA TYR A 84 9.55 7.45 4.76
C TYR A 84 10.00 6.01 4.52
N ASP A 85 10.32 5.66 3.28
CA ASP A 85 10.84 4.32 2.92
C ASP A 85 12.16 3.98 3.62
N LYS A 86 12.88 4.99 4.17
CA LYS A 86 14.10 4.81 4.97
C LYS A 86 13.84 4.65 6.46
N GLN A 87 12.62 4.91 6.93
CA GLN A 87 12.27 4.73 8.34
C GLN A 87 12.03 3.25 8.64
N PRO A 88 12.28 2.81 9.88
CA PRO A 88 11.89 1.47 10.29
C PRO A 88 10.36 1.39 10.31
N TYR A 89 9.80 0.68 9.34
CA TYR A 89 8.39 0.32 9.33
C TYR A 89 8.25 -1.18 9.09
N GLN A 90 7.25 -1.78 9.71
CA GLN A 90 6.85 -3.14 9.39
C GLN A 90 5.84 -3.07 8.26
N GLU A 91 6.20 -3.64 7.11
CA GLU A 91 5.26 -3.89 6.02
C GLU A 91 4.14 -4.80 6.56
N SER A 92 2.89 -4.34 6.42
CA SER A 92 1.69 -5.04 6.92
C SER A 92 0.62 -5.18 5.85
N THR A 93 0.94 -5.06 4.55
CA THR A 93 -0.04 -5.21 3.47
C THR A 93 -0.63 -6.61 3.47
N GLY A 94 0.16 -7.61 3.86
CA GLY A 94 -0.30 -8.99 4.02
C GLY A 94 -1.45 -9.16 5.02
N ALA A 95 -1.66 -8.23 5.96
CA ALA A 95 -2.77 -8.33 6.91
C ALA A 95 -4.14 -8.34 6.20
N GLY A 96 -4.25 -7.70 5.03
CA GLY A 96 -5.49 -7.64 4.26
C GLY A 96 -5.93 -8.98 3.66
N VAL A 97 -5.04 -9.97 3.58
CA VAL A 97 -5.39 -11.33 3.11
C VAL A 97 -5.65 -12.33 4.24
N ILE A 98 -5.50 -11.89 5.50
CA ILE A 98 -5.81 -12.72 6.66
C ILE A 98 -7.32 -12.65 6.89
N ASN A 99 -8.01 -13.77 6.69
CA ASN A 99 -9.44 -13.86 6.97
C ASN A 99 -9.68 -13.89 8.48
N PRO A 100 -10.64 -13.10 9.00
CA PRO A 100 -11.01 -13.16 10.41
C PRO A 100 -11.60 -14.54 10.74
N PRO A 101 -11.46 -15.01 12.00
CA PRO A 101 -12.09 -16.25 12.42
C PRO A 101 -13.61 -16.08 12.50
N SER A 102 -14.36 -17.17 12.42
CA SER A 102 -15.84 -17.14 12.45
C SER A 102 -16.40 -16.54 13.75
N ASN A 103 -15.66 -16.63 14.84
CA ASN A 103 -15.94 -16.06 16.16
C ASN A 103 -15.19 -14.74 16.42
N ALA A 104 -14.91 -13.93 15.39
CA ALA A 104 -14.15 -12.67 15.52
C ALA A 104 -14.67 -11.72 16.62
N ALA A 105 -15.98 -11.70 16.89
CA ALA A 105 -16.55 -10.90 17.96
C ALA A 105 -16.03 -11.31 19.35
N ASP A 106 -15.91 -12.62 19.61
CA ASP A 106 -15.39 -13.12 20.88
C ASP A 106 -13.90 -12.86 21.04
N PHE A 107 -13.13 -12.99 19.95
CA PHE A 107 -11.72 -12.58 19.92
C PHE A 107 -11.55 -11.11 20.28
N ASN A 108 -12.26 -10.23 19.59
CA ASN A 108 -12.14 -8.78 19.80
C ASN A 108 -12.57 -8.38 21.22
N ARG A 109 -13.63 -9.01 21.73
CA ARG A 109 -14.11 -8.78 23.09
C ARG A 109 -13.09 -9.26 24.12
N PHE A 110 -12.64 -10.51 24.04
CA PHE A 110 -11.68 -11.07 24.98
C PHE A 110 -10.36 -10.29 24.98
N TYR A 111 -9.83 -9.99 23.79
CA TYR A 111 -8.63 -9.16 23.63
C TYR A 111 -8.83 -7.78 24.26
N GLY A 112 -9.87 -7.05 23.86
CA GLY A 112 -10.13 -5.69 24.32
C GLY A 112 -10.31 -5.60 25.84
N GLU A 113 -11.15 -6.46 26.41
CA GLU A 113 -11.40 -6.48 27.86
C GLU A 113 -10.12 -6.74 28.66
N ASN A 114 -9.29 -7.71 28.25
CA ASN A 114 -8.08 -8.07 28.99
C ASN A 114 -6.97 -7.03 28.82
N ILE A 115 -6.78 -6.47 27.62
CA ILE A 115 -5.81 -5.38 27.41
C ILE A 115 -6.16 -4.16 28.26
N VAL A 116 -7.44 -3.78 28.33
CA VAL A 116 -7.89 -2.68 29.21
C VAL A 116 -7.57 -2.97 30.68
N LYS A 117 -7.77 -4.21 31.14
CA LYS A 117 -7.42 -4.60 32.52
C LYS A 117 -5.93 -4.47 32.82
N PHE A 118 -5.05 -4.85 31.88
CA PHE A 118 -3.61 -4.65 32.03
C PHE A 118 -3.26 -3.16 32.07
N VAL A 119 -3.78 -2.36 31.15
CA VAL A 119 -3.49 -0.91 31.05
C VAL A 119 -3.94 -0.16 32.31
N LEU A 120 -5.11 -0.50 32.85
CA LEU A 120 -5.65 0.11 34.06
C LEU A 120 -5.07 -0.48 35.36
N GLY A 121 -4.17 -1.47 35.27
CA GLY A 121 -3.59 -2.15 36.44
C GLY A 121 -4.59 -3.00 37.23
N GLN A 122 -5.77 -3.30 36.67
CA GLN A 122 -6.75 -4.23 37.26
C GLN A 122 -6.27 -5.68 37.20
N GLN A 123 -5.35 -5.97 36.27
CA GLN A 123 -4.63 -7.23 36.17
C GLN A 123 -3.12 -6.92 36.12
N PRO A 124 -2.28 -7.58 36.94
CA PRO A 124 -0.83 -7.38 36.88
C PRO A 124 -0.30 -7.81 35.51
N LEU A 125 0.63 -7.05 34.94
CA LEU A 125 1.35 -7.43 33.73
C LEU A 125 2.64 -8.15 34.14
N ASP A 126 2.49 -9.42 34.50
CA ASP A 126 3.57 -10.36 34.79
C ASP A 126 3.46 -11.62 33.91
N ASP A 127 4.48 -12.48 33.95
CA ASP A 127 4.56 -13.67 33.10
C ASP A 127 3.38 -14.64 33.30
N ALA A 128 2.88 -14.78 34.53
CA ALA A 128 1.79 -15.70 34.84
C ALA A 128 0.45 -15.18 34.32
N ALA A 129 0.19 -13.89 34.51
CA ALA A 129 -1.00 -13.22 34.00
C ALA A 129 -1.00 -13.15 32.46
N TRP A 130 0.17 -12.90 31.87
CA TRP A 130 0.34 -12.90 30.41
C TRP A 130 0.11 -14.30 29.82
N ALA A 131 0.70 -15.34 30.42
CA ALA A 131 0.49 -16.73 29.98
C ALA A 131 -0.99 -17.13 30.04
N THR A 132 -1.72 -16.69 31.07
CA THR A 132 -3.17 -16.92 31.20
C THR A 132 -3.95 -16.23 30.09
N PHE A 133 -3.60 -14.98 29.75
CA PHE A 133 -4.19 -14.24 28.64
C PHE A 133 -3.97 -14.95 27.30
N VAL A 134 -2.72 -15.35 27.01
CA VAL A 134 -2.37 -16.09 25.78
C VAL A 134 -3.12 -17.42 25.71
N ALA A 135 -3.18 -18.19 26.80
CA ALA A 135 -3.95 -19.44 26.84
C ALA A 135 -5.46 -19.23 26.62
N GLY A 136 -6.00 -18.08 27.05
CA GLY A 136 -7.38 -17.70 26.76
C GLY A 136 -7.62 -17.40 25.28
N MET A 137 -6.70 -16.67 24.65
CA MET A 137 -6.72 -16.43 23.20
C MET A 137 -6.60 -17.74 22.42
N ASP A 138 -5.72 -18.65 22.84
CA ASP A 138 -5.55 -19.97 22.22
C ASP A 138 -6.83 -20.81 22.28
N LYS A 139 -7.58 -20.76 23.39
CA LYS A 139 -8.88 -21.42 23.52
C LYS A 139 -9.94 -20.87 22.56
N LEU A 140 -9.82 -19.60 22.15
CA LEU A 140 -10.69 -19.01 21.14
C LEU A 140 -10.26 -19.40 19.71
N GLY A 141 -9.08 -20.00 19.54
CA GLY A 141 -8.52 -20.44 18.27
C GLY A 141 -7.38 -19.57 17.73
N ALA A 142 -6.74 -18.74 18.58
CA ALA A 142 -5.69 -17.81 18.13
C ALA A 142 -4.54 -18.54 17.42
N LYS A 143 -4.08 -19.66 18.00
CA LYS A 143 -3.05 -20.51 17.41
C LYS A 143 -3.39 -21.05 16.02
N ASP A 144 -4.65 -21.43 15.80
CA ASP A 144 -5.12 -21.93 14.51
C ASP A 144 -5.21 -20.79 13.48
N LEU A 145 -5.67 -19.61 13.92
CA LEU A 145 -5.69 -18.39 13.12
C LEU A 145 -4.27 -17.97 12.70
N GLU A 146 -3.30 -18.01 13.62
CA GLU A 146 -1.89 -17.72 13.32
C GLU A 146 -1.31 -18.70 12.29
N ALA A 147 -1.58 -20.00 12.45
CA ALA A 147 -1.13 -21.02 11.51
C ALA A 147 -1.75 -20.83 10.12
N ALA A 148 -3.05 -20.55 10.04
CA ALA A 148 -3.76 -20.27 8.79
C ALA A 148 -3.27 -18.98 8.14
N ALA A 149 -3.10 -17.91 8.91
CA ALA A 149 -2.55 -16.64 8.44
C ALA A 149 -1.15 -16.82 7.86
N LYS A 150 -0.25 -17.50 8.58
CA LYS A 150 1.10 -17.79 8.10
C LYS A 150 1.09 -18.54 6.77
N LYS A 151 0.23 -19.56 6.64
CA LYS A 151 0.06 -20.31 5.39
C LYS A 151 -0.39 -19.40 4.24
N THR A 152 -1.43 -18.59 4.46
CA THR A 152 -1.95 -17.66 3.45
C THR A 152 -0.87 -16.67 3.02
N LEU A 153 -0.14 -16.09 3.97
CA LEU A 153 0.91 -15.12 3.70
C LEU A 153 2.10 -15.72 2.92
N LEU A 154 2.49 -16.97 3.20
CA LEU A 154 3.49 -17.69 2.42
C LEU A 154 3.00 -17.98 0.99
N GLN A 155 1.74 -18.43 0.84
CA GLN A 155 1.14 -18.73 -0.47
C GLN A 155 0.97 -17.48 -1.35
N THR A 156 0.70 -16.34 -0.74
CA THR A 156 0.52 -15.05 -1.42
C THR A 156 1.81 -14.26 -1.57
N GLY A 157 2.94 -14.76 -1.05
CA GLY A 157 4.26 -14.15 -1.20
C GLY A 157 4.53 -12.95 -0.29
N PHE A 158 3.66 -12.68 0.70
CA PHE A 158 3.88 -11.64 1.72
C PHE A 158 4.87 -12.07 2.80
N LEU A 159 5.02 -13.38 3.04
CA LEU A 159 6.11 -13.94 3.85
C LEU A 159 7.04 -14.78 2.95
N LYS A 160 8.33 -14.79 3.30
CA LYS A 160 9.38 -15.55 2.61
C LYS A 160 9.94 -16.63 3.51
#